data_AF-A0A2H4X517-F1
#
_entry.id   AF-A0A2H4X517-F1
#
_cell.length_a   1.000
_cell.length_b   1.000
_cell.length_c   1.000
_cell.angle_alpha   90.00
_cell.angle_beta   90.00
_cell.angle_gamma   90.00
#
_symmetry.space_group_name_H-M   'P 1'
#
loop_
_entity.id
_entity.type
_entity.pdbx_description
1 polymer ?
#
loop_
_entity_poly.entity_id
_entity_poly.type
_entity_poly.pdbx_seq_one_letter_code
_entity_poly.pdbx_strand_id
1 'polypeptide(L)'
;LSVTRPTSNYSGYHKVVVAHKNISFGNIRTRPINPHAFEFVINEPEKCTNNGSPFLVILISTTHKEFDARQAIRETWGNESNFKGIKIVTLFLLGKNGDPVLNQMVEQESQIFHDIVVEDFIDSYHNLTLKTMMGMKWVATFCSKAKYVMKTDSDIFVNMDNLIYKLLKPTTKPRRRYFTGYVINGGPIRDVRSKWYMPRDLYPDSNYPPFCSGTGYIFSADVAELIYKTSLHTRLLHLEDVYVGLCLRKLGIHPFQNSG
;
A
#
# COMPACT_ATOMS: atom_id res chain seq x y z
N LEU A 1 -61.56 5.21 -56.17
CA LEU A 1 -62.12 6.34 -55.39
C LEU A 1 -61.23 6.56 -54.18
N SER A 2 -60.24 7.42 -54.35
CA SER A 2 -59.32 7.89 -53.31
C SER A 2 -60.00 8.95 -52.45
N VAL A 3 -59.96 8.80 -51.12
CA VAL A 3 -60.06 9.96 -50.22
C VAL A 3 -59.17 9.70 -48.99
N THR A 4 -58.01 10.36 -49.02
CA THR A 4 -57.14 10.73 -47.91
C THR A 4 -57.89 11.59 -46.89
N ARG A 5 -57.58 11.43 -45.59
CA ARG A 5 -57.95 12.41 -44.55
C ARG A 5 -56.71 13.03 -43.90
N PRO A 6 -56.78 14.31 -43.50
CA PRO A 6 -55.62 15.16 -43.30
C PRO A 6 -55.22 15.34 -41.83
N THR A 7 -54.00 15.85 -41.70
CA THR A 7 -53.26 16.35 -40.54
C THR A 7 -53.91 17.51 -39.78
N SER A 8 -53.68 17.60 -38.46
CA SER A 8 -53.29 18.87 -37.82
C SER A 8 -52.53 18.67 -36.49
N ASN A 9 -51.35 19.29 -36.47
CA ASN A 9 -50.39 19.54 -35.40
C ASN A 9 -50.95 19.92 -34.02
N TYR A 10 -50.24 19.48 -32.98
CA TYR A 10 -49.92 20.32 -31.82
C TYR A 10 -48.46 20.11 -31.41
N SER A 11 -47.65 21.15 -31.61
CA SER A 11 -46.26 21.28 -31.20
C SER A 11 -46.21 21.88 -29.79
N GLY A 12 -45.67 21.13 -28.84
CA GLY A 12 -45.38 21.59 -27.48
C GLY A 12 -43.95 21.26 -27.10
N TYR A 13 -43.03 22.20 -27.36
CA TYR A 13 -41.65 22.13 -26.88
C TYR A 13 -41.61 22.37 -25.36
N HIS A 14 -41.47 21.32 -24.56
CA HIS A 14 -41.03 21.44 -23.18
C HIS A 14 -39.51 21.33 -23.11
N LYS A 15 -38.83 22.49 -23.00
CA LYS A 15 -37.44 22.55 -22.56
C LYS A 15 -37.35 22.03 -21.13
N VAL A 16 -36.87 20.80 -20.95
CA VAL A 16 -36.43 20.31 -19.64
C VAL A 16 -35.11 20.99 -19.32
N VAL A 17 -35.16 22.03 -18.50
CA VAL A 17 -33.98 22.63 -17.89
C VAL A 17 -33.50 21.64 -16.82
N VAL A 18 -32.50 20.82 -17.17
CA VAL A 18 -31.78 20.01 -16.19
C VAL A 18 -30.92 20.97 -15.37
N ALA A 19 -31.41 21.32 -14.18
CA ALA A 19 -30.62 22.01 -13.19
C ALA A 19 -29.48 21.08 -12.75
N HIS A 20 -28.28 21.30 -13.26
CA HIS A 20 -27.06 20.74 -12.71
C HIS A 20 -26.88 21.29 -11.29
N LYS A 21 -27.38 20.55 -10.29
CA LYS A 21 -26.96 20.77 -8.91
C LYS A 21 -25.47 20.43 -8.86
N ASN A 22 -24.65 21.47 -8.76
CA ASN A 22 -23.27 21.36 -8.29
C ASN A 22 -23.30 20.78 -6.87
N ILE A 23 -23.25 19.46 -6.78
CA ILE A 23 -22.99 18.78 -5.51
C ILE A 23 -21.51 19.02 -5.22
N SER A 24 -21.23 20.02 -4.40
CA SER A 24 -19.92 20.16 -3.77
C SER A 24 -19.68 18.89 -2.95
N PHE A 25 -18.63 18.12 -3.27
CA PHE A 25 -18.17 16.94 -2.53
C PHE A 25 -17.67 17.24 -1.10
N GLY A 26 -18.00 18.41 -0.54
CA GLY A 26 -17.73 18.74 0.85
C GLY A 26 -18.84 18.18 1.74
N ASN A 27 -18.52 17.19 2.56
CA ASN A 27 -19.27 16.77 3.76
C ASN A 27 -20.26 15.59 3.65
N ILE A 28 -19.94 14.53 2.89
CA ILE A 28 -20.35 13.20 3.35
C ILE A 28 -19.25 12.71 4.29
N ARG A 29 -19.48 12.75 5.61
CA ARG A 29 -18.68 11.97 6.57
C ARG A 29 -18.96 10.49 6.30
N THR A 30 -18.36 9.92 5.25
CA THR A 30 -18.44 8.49 4.98
C THR A 30 -17.71 7.77 6.10
N ARG A 31 -18.44 7.00 6.92
CA ARG A 31 -17.81 6.13 7.91
C ARG A 31 -16.80 5.22 7.20
N PRO A 32 -15.60 5.00 7.76
CA PRO A 32 -14.68 3.99 7.25
C PRO A 32 -15.38 2.63 7.10
N ILE A 33 -15.19 1.98 5.96
CA ILE A 33 -15.68 0.61 5.72
C ILE A 33 -14.79 -0.38 6.49
N ASN A 34 -13.48 -0.13 6.52
CA ASN A 34 -12.52 -0.92 7.28
C ASN A 34 -11.74 0.03 8.19
N PRO A 35 -12.25 0.35 9.39
CA PRO A 35 -11.46 1.10 10.35
C PRO A 35 -10.19 0.30 10.69
N HIS A 36 -9.01 0.90 10.48
CA HIS A 36 -7.73 0.33 10.89
C HIS A 36 -7.39 0.81 12.31
N ALA A 37 -8.25 0.45 13.25
CA ALA A 37 -8.20 0.88 14.66
C ALA A 37 -7.33 -0.06 15.50
N PHE A 38 -6.13 -0.34 15.01
CA PHE A 38 -5.12 -1.14 15.70
C PHE A 38 -4.09 -0.21 16.35
N GLU A 39 -3.56 -0.64 17.50
CA GLU A 39 -2.58 0.06 18.30
C GLU A 39 -1.18 -0.48 18.03
N PHE A 40 -0.19 0.42 17.96
CA PHE A 40 1.21 0.01 17.88
C PHE A 40 1.67 -0.50 19.25
N VAL A 41 1.97 -1.81 19.31
CA VAL A 41 2.49 -2.50 20.49
C VAL A 41 3.97 -2.20 20.66
N ILE A 42 4.70 -2.26 19.55
CA ILE A 42 6.09 -1.86 19.42
C ILE A 42 6.15 -0.82 18.32
N ASN A 43 6.79 0.30 18.60
CA ASN A 43 6.86 1.43 17.68
C ASN A 43 8.23 2.11 17.75
N GLU A 44 8.59 2.82 16.69
CA GLU A 44 9.84 3.55 16.55
C GLU A 44 9.62 5.00 16.10
N PRO A 45 8.80 5.81 16.81
CA PRO A 45 8.29 7.09 16.32
C PRO A 45 9.38 8.11 15.98
N GLU A 46 10.57 7.98 16.54
CA GLU A 46 11.70 8.90 16.36
C GLU A 46 12.70 8.48 15.26
N LYS A 47 12.52 7.30 14.65
CA LYS A 47 13.46 6.76 13.65
C LYS A 47 13.67 7.71 12.46
N CYS A 48 12.62 8.45 12.08
CA CYS A 48 12.66 9.40 10.97
C CYS A 48 12.95 10.86 11.37
N THR A 49 12.95 11.21 12.65
CA THR A 49 13.16 12.60 13.11
C THR A 49 14.64 12.93 13.30
N ASN A 50 15.45 11.94 13.71
CA ASN A 50 16.86 12.15 14.04
C ASN A 50 17.69 12.43 12.76
N ASN A 51 18.40 13.56 12.69
CA ASN A 51 19.34 13.88 11.59
C ASN A 51 18.71 14.02 10.18
N GLY A 52 17.50 14.55 10.09
CA GLY A 52 16.88 14.94 8.83
C GLY A 52 16.00 13.87 8.20
N SER A 53 15.31 14.24 7.11
CA SER A 53 14.31 13.40 6.46
C SER A 53 14.97 12.29 5.62
N PRO A 54 14.56 11.02 5.79
CA PRO A 54 15.12 9.92 5.01
C PRO A 54 14.92 10.10 3.50
N PHE A 55 15.88 9.65 2.72
CA PHE A 55 15.69 9.49 1.28
C PHE A 55 14.79 8.30 0.98
N LEU A 56 15.01 7.17 1.65
CA LEU A 56 14.29 5.92 1.45
C LEU A 56 13.89 5.33 2.80
N VAL A 57 12.63 4.89 2.91
CA VAL A 57 12.15 4.02 3.97
C VAL A 57 11.90 2.64 3.37
N ILE A 58 12.46 1.59 3.97
CA ILE A 58 12.26 0.21 3.56
C ILE A 58 11.38 -0.46 4.60
N LEU A 59 10.22 -0.91 4.16
CA LEU A 59 9.23 -1.62 4.95
C LEU A 59 9.29 -3.11 4.58
N ILE A 60 9.72 -3.95 5.53
CA ILE A 60 9.96 -5.36 5.29
C ILE A 60 8.91 -6.17 6.06
N SER A 61 8.04 -6.87 5.35
CA SER A 61 7.06 -7.77 5.98
C SER A 61 7.77 -9.03 6.43
N THR A 62 7.74 -9.31 7.74
CA THR A 62 8.34 -10.52 8.33
C THR A 62 7.40 -11.14 9.36
N THR A 63 7.74 -12.32 9.87
CA THR A 63 7.04 -13.01 10.95
C THR A 63 7.96 -13.21 12.16
N HIS A 64 7.39 -13.52 13.33
CA HIS A 64 8.15 -13.66 14.58
C HIS A 64 9.29 -14.67 14.49
N LYS A 65 9.09 -15.74 13.73
CA LYS A 65 10.07 -16.84 13.57
C LYS A 65 11.24 -16.49 12.65
N GLU A 66 11.15 -15.41 11.88
CA GLU A 66 12.15 -15.01 10.88
C GLU A 66 13.24 -14.10 11.46
N PHE A 67 13.71 -14.39 12.67
CA PHE A 67 14.82 -13.66 13.29
C PHE A 67 16.07 -13.69 12.42
N ASP A 68 16.47 -14.87 11.92
CA ASP A 68 17.66 -15.03 11.09
C ASP A 68 17.56 -14.26 9.77
N ALA A 69 16.36 -14.18 9.19
CA ALA A 69 16.14 -13.39 7.97
C ALA A 69 16.27 -11.88 8.26
N ARG A 70 15.69 -11.39 9.36
CA ARG A 70 15.88 -9.99 9.79
C ARG A 70 17.36 -9.69 10.03
N GLN A 71 18.07 -10.58 10.72
CA GLN A 71 19.49 -10.43 10.99
C GLN A 71 20.32 -10.39 9.70
N ALA A 72 20.08 -11.33 8.77
CA ALA A 72 20.75 -11.33 7.48
C ALA A 72 20.51 -10.04 6.70
N ILE A 73 19.29 -9.49 6.73
CA ILE A 73 18.97 -8.22 6.07
C ILE A 73 19.72 -7.04 6.74
N ARG A 74 19.75 -6.97 8.07
CA ARG A 74 20.51 -5.94 8.82
C ARG A 74 21.99 -5.97 8.49
N GLU A 75 22.57 -7.15 8.33
CA GLU A 75 23.99 -7.34 8.02
C GLU A 75 24.32 -7.13 6.54
N THR A 76 23.32 -7.13 5.67
CA THR A 76 23.52 -7.03 4.21
C THR A 76 22.84 -5.79 3.61
N TRP A 77 21.80 -5.98 2.81
CA TRP A 77 21.21 -4.94 1.96
C TRP A 77 20.32 -3.96 2.74
N GLY A 78 19.83 -4.33 3.92
CA GLY A 78 19.01 -3.47 4.79
C GLY A 78 19.83 -2.60 5.75
N ASN A 79 21.16 -2.68 5.73
CA ASN A 79 22.01 -1.88 6.62
C ASN A 79 21.92 -0.38 6.28
N GLU A 80 21.41 0.41 7.23
CA GLU A 80 21.20 1.86 7.08
C GLU A 80 22.50 2.66 6.88
N SER A 81 23.65 2.10 7.24
CA SER A 81 24.96 2.77 7.16
C SER A 81 25.69 2.60 5.83
N ASN A 82 25.18 1.75 4.92
CA ASN A 82 25.89 1.40 3.68
C ASN A 82 25.99 2.57 2.68
N PHE A 83 25.12 3.57 2.76
CA PHE A 83 25.03 4.66 1.79
C PHE A 83 25.38 6.01 2.39
N LYS A 84 26.65 6.41 2.29
CA LYS A 84 27.14 7.70 2.79
C LYS A 84 26.40 8.87 2.13
N GLY A 85 25.89 9.78 2.96
CA GLY A 85 25.16 10.98 2.50
C GLY A 85 23.72 10.72 2.05
N ILE A 86 23.24 9.48 2.10
CA ILE A 86 21.86 9.12 1.77
C ILE A 86 21.26 8.43 2.99
N LYS A 87 20.36 9.13 3.68
CA LYS A 87 19.69 8.56 4.86
C LYS A 87 18.67 7.50 4.42
N ILE A 88 18.85 6.27 4.90
CA ILE A 88 17.92 5.15 4.71
C ILE A 88 17.39 4.76 6.08
N VAL A 89 16.12 4.35 6.14
CA VAL A 89 15.50 3.76 7.32
C VAL A 89 14.96 2.39 6.94
N THR A 90 15.30 1.37 7.71
CA THR A 90 14.83 0.00 7.52
C THR A 90 13.95 -0.39 8.70
N LEU A 91 12.75 -0.91 8.42
CA LEU A 91 11.79 -1.33 9.44
C LEU A 91 11.22 -2.71 9.11
N PHE A 92 11.19 -3.58 10.11
CA PHE A 92 10.54 -4.87 10.06
C PHE A 92 9.11 -4.77 10.61
N LEU A 93 8.15 -5.22 9.81
CA LEU A 93 6.72 -5.11 10.09
C LEU A 93 6.17 -6.46 10.53
N LEU A 94 5.53 -6.51 11.70
CA LEU A 94 4.88 -7.70 12.25
C LEU A 94 3.47 -7.37 12.79
N GLY A 95 2.60 -8.38 12.81
CA GLY A 95 1.41 -8.37 13.69
C GLY A 95 1.75 -9.00 15.05
N LYS A 96 0.75 -9.29 15.89
CA LYS A 96 0.90 -10.13 17.09
C LYS A 96 0.92 -11.62 16.76
N ASN A 97 1.65 -12.39 17.54
CA ASN A 97 1.54 -13.85 17.57
C ASN A 97 0.57 -14.32 18.66
N GLY A 98 -0.05 -15.48 18.46
CA GLY A 98 -0.80 -16.16 19.54
C GLY A 98 0.12 -16.79 20.60
N ASP A 99 1.39 -17.02 20.26
CA ASP A 99 2.40 -17.51 21.20
C ASP A 99 3.06 -16.34 21.95
N PRO A 100 2.86 -16.22 23.28
CA PRO A 100 3.44 -15.14 24.07
C PRO A 100 4.97 -15.19 24.13
N VAL A 101 5.59 -16.37 24.01
CA VAL A 101 7.05 -16.51 23.99
C VAL A 101 7.62 -15.85 22.73
N LEU A 102 6.98 -16.07 21.57
CA LEU A 102 7.40 -15.42 20.32
C LEU A 102 7.24 -13.89 20.37
N ASN A 103 6.17 -13.38 21.00
CA ASN A 103 6.01 -11.94 21.20
C ASN A 103 7.12 -11.37 22.08
N GLN A 104 7.44 -12.02 23.20
CA GLN A 104 8.51 -11.60 24.11
C GLN A 104 9.89 -11.61 23.43
N MET A 105 10.18 -12.60 22.58
CA MET A 105 11.43 -12.63 21.81
C MET A 105 11.56 -11.44 20.85
N VAL A 106 10.47 -11.06 20.18
CA VAL A 106 10.44 -9.88 19.30
C VAL A 106 10.58 -8.58 20.09
N GLU A 107 9.98 -8.49 21.29
CA GLU A 107 10.16 -7.34 22.18
C GLU A 107 11.64 -7.18 22.60
N GLN A 108 12.31 -8.27 22.97
CA GLN A 108 13.74 -8.26 23.31
C GLN A 108 14.61 -7.86 22.11
N GLU A 109 14.31 -8.39 20.93
CA GLU A 109 15.00 -7.99 19.69
C GLU A 109 14.83 -6.49 19.42
N SER A 110 13.61 -5.96 19.57
CA SER A 110 13.33 -4.54 19.34
C SER A 110 14.10 -3.63 20.30
N GLN A 111 14.31 -4.04 21.55
CA GLN A 111 15.09 -3.30 22.53
C GLN A 111 16.58 -3.18 22.16
N ILE A 112 17.08 -4.05 21.27
CA ILE A 112 18.46 -4.05 20.83
C ILE A 112 18.62 -3.28 19.52
N PHE A 113 17.75 -3.55 18.54
CA PHE A 113 17.94 -3.07 17.16
C PHE A 113 17.11 -1.82 16.82
N HIS A 114 16.04 -1.53 17.57
CA HIS A 114 15.16 -0.38 17.35
C HIS A 114 14.68 -0.22 15.90
N ASP A 115 14.28 -1.33 15.27
CA ASP A 115 13.89 -1.39 13.86
C ASP A 115 12.64 -2.25 13.62
N ILE A 116 11.85 -2.49 14.67
CA ILE A 116 10.65 -3.33 14.61
C ILE A 116 9.40 -2.49 14.87
N VAL A 117 8.37 -2.70 14.05
CA VAL A 117 7.03 -2.16 14.27
C VAL A 117 6.03 -3.30 14.38
N VAL A 118 5.31 -3.35 15.50
CA VAL A 118 4.26 -4.33 15.77
C VAL A 118 2.96 -3.61 16.02
N GLU A 119 1.88 -4.05 15.37
CA GLU A 119 0.52 -3.58 15.64
C GLU A 119 -0.37 -4.75 16.05
N ASP A 120 -1.43 -4.48 16.80
CA ASP A 120 -2.19 -5.49 17.56
C ASP A 120 -3.22 -6.31 16.76
N PHE A 121 -2.94 -6.64 15.50
CA PHE A 121 -3.69 -7.63 14.73
C PHE A 121 -2.94 -8.97 14.67
N ILE A 122 -3.66 -10.10 14.53
CA ILE A 122 -3.02 -11.41 14.41
C ILE A 122 -2.21 -11.51 13.11
N ASP A 123 -0.93 -11.84 13.24
CA ASP A 123 -0.05 -12.03 12.10
C ASP A 123 -0.39 -13.33 11.37
N SER A 124 -0.81 -13.21 10.11
CA SER A 124 -1.11 -14.33 9.24
C SER A 124 -1.01 -13.91 7.78
N TYR A 125 -0.88 -14.89 6.87
CA TYR A 125 -0.86 -14.63 5.43
C TYR A 125 -2.13 -13.87 4.97
N HIS A 126 -3.30 -14.20 5.53
CA HIS A 126 -4.55 -13.51 5.20
C HIS A 126 -4.61 -12.05 5.69
N ASN A 127 -3.79 -11.70 6.69
CA ASN A 127 -3.72 -10.36 7.26
C ASN A 127 -2.53 -9.54 6.71
N LEU A 128 -1.83 -10.00 5.67
CA LEU A 128 -0.77 -9.23 5.01
C LEU A 128 -1.23 -7.85 4.55
N THR A 129 -2.50 -7.73 4.15
CA THR A 129 -3.08 -6.43 3.79
C THR A 129 -3.12 -5.47 4.98
N LEU A 130 -3.49 -5.95 6.17
CA LEU A 130 -3.44 -5.13 7.40
C LEU A 130 -1.99 -4.73 7.71
N LYS A 131 -1.05 -5.66 7.59
CA LYS A 131 0.39 -5.40 7.80
C LYS A 131 0.95 -4.35 6.83
N THR A 132 0.54 -4.35 5.57
CA THR A 132 0.95 -3.30 4.64
C THR A 132 0.26 -1.98 4.97
N MET A 133 -1.03 -1.97 5.32
CA MET A 133 -1.71 -0.74 5.73
C MET A 133 -1.11 -0.15 7.01
N MET A 134 -0.65 -0.99 7.94
CA MET A 134 0.16 -0.60 9.10
C MET A 134 1.44 0.12 8.67
N GLY A 135 2.20 -0.43 7.72
CA GLY A 135 3.39 0.23 7.18
C GLY A 135 3.09 1.59 6.53
N MET A 136 2.02 1.66 5.73
CA MET A 136 1.57 2.92 5.10
C MET A 136 1.15 3.96 6.15
N LYS A 137 0.39 3.55 7.17
CA LYS A 137 -0.02 4.36 8.33
C LYS A 137 1.20 4.88 9.08
N TRP A 138 2.17 4.00 9.33
CA TRP A 138 3.39 4.35 10.05
C TRP A 138 4.18 5.43 9.30
N VAL A 139 4.43 5.25 7.99
CA VAL A 139 5.11 6.26 7.18
C VAL A 139 4.36 7.58 7.16
N ALA A 140 3.03 7.54 6.95
CA ALA A 140 2.22 8.74 6.93
C ALA A 140 2.25 9.52 8.26
N THR A 141 2.36 8.79 9.38
CA THR A 141 2.33 9.37 10.73
C THR A 141 3.70 9.85 11.20
N PHE A 142 4.73 9.01 11.06
CA PHE A 142 6.05 9.22 11.67
C PHE A 142 7.14 9.58 10.67
N CYS A 143 6.91 9.39 9.37
CA CYS A 143 7.94 9.55 8.35
C CYS A 143 7.48 10.27 7.06
N SER A 144 6.50 11.18 7.19
CA SER A 144 5.84 11.84 6.05
C SER A 144 6.76 12.69 5.16
N LYS A 145 7.95 13.07 5.67
CA LYS A 145 8.95 13.87 4.93
C LYS A 145 9.93 13.02 4.11
N ALA A 146 9.85 11.69 4.18
CA ALA A 146 10.68 10.81 3.35
C ALA A 146 10.49 11.10 1.85
N LYS A 147 11.45 10.72 1.00
CA LYS A 147 11.29 10.89 -0.46
C LYS A 147 10.60 9.69 -1.09
N TYR A 148 11.08 8.51 -0.76
CA TYR A 148 10.57 7.25 -1.29
C TYR A 148 10.36 6.23 -0.18
N VAL A 149 9.50 5.27 -0.47
CA VAL A 149 9.23 4.11 0.36
C VAL A 149 9.33 2.87 -0.54
N MET A 150 9.95 1.82 -0.03
CA MET A 150 9.91 0.49 -0.61
C MET A 150 9.16 -0.42 0.35
N LYS A 151 8.22 -1.22 -0.16
CA LYS A 151 7.71 -2.39 0.56
C LYS A 151 8.32 -3.63 -0.08
N THR A 152 8.78 -4.56 0.75
CA THR A 152 9.25 -5.89 0.32
C THR A 152 9.00 -6.92 1.42
N ASP A 153 9.32 -8.18 1.13
CA ASP A 153 9.21 -9.31 2.06
C ASP A 153 10.62 -9.76 2.52
N SER A 154 10.71 -10.54 3.62
CA SER A 154 11.98 -11.03 4.19
C SER A 154 12.75 -12.00 3.31
N ASP A 155 12.08 -12.66 2.35
CA ASP A 155 12.65 -13.66 1.46
C ASP A 155 13.16 -13.08 0.13
N ILE A 156 13.30 -11.74 0.06
CA ILE A 156 13.74 -11.00 -1.12
C ILE A 156 15.13 -10.40 -0.90
N PHE A 157 15.93 -10.39 -1.97
CA PHE A 157 17.17 -9.62 -2.04
C PHE A 157 16.96 -8.33 -2.83
N VAL A 158 17.49 -7.22 -2.31
CA VAL A 158 17.42 -5.91 -2.97
C VAL A 158 18.82 -5.44 -3.38
N ASN A 159 19.02 -5.21 -4.67
CA ASN A 159 20.23 -4.52 -5.15
C ASN A 159 20.11 -3.01 -4.88
N MET A 160 20.60 -2.60 -3.71
CA MET A 160 20.47 -1.23 -3.22
C MET A 160 21.18 -0.18 -4.09
N ASP A 161 22.33 -0.52 -4.69
CA ASP A 161 23.03 0.39 -5.61
C ASP A 161 22.18 0.69 -6.86
N ASN A 162 21.57 -0.35 -7.44
CA ASN A 162 20.66 -0.17 -8.57
C ASN A 162 19.43 0.66 -8.15
N LEU A 163 18.79 0.28 -7.05
CA LEU A 163 17.63 0.98 -6.52
C LEU A 163 17.91 2.48 -6.31
N ILE A 164 19.00 2.81 -5.61
CA ILE A 164 19.30 4.18 -5.24
C ILE A 164 19.80 4.96 -6.46
N TYR A 165 20.87 4.51 -7.11
CA TYR A 165 21.57 5.34 -8.09
C TYR A 165 20.98 5.25 -9.50
N LYS A 166 20.35 4.13 -9.88
CA LYS A 166 19.74 3.98 -11.22
C LYS A 166 18.26 4.31 -11.22
N LEU A 167 17.49 3.85 -10.23
CA LEU A 167 16.04 4.06 -10.22
C LEU A 167 15.64 5.39 -9.57
N LEU A 168 16.07 5.63 -8.33
CA LEU A 168 15.60 6.74 -7.51
C LEU A 168 16.38 8.06 -7.72
N LYS A 169 17.66 7.96 -8.08
CA LYS A 169 18.53 9.08 -8.47
C LYS A 169 18.48 10.27 -7.49
N PRO A 170 19.16 10.20 -6.33
CA PRO A 170 19.09 11.21 -5.26
C PRO A 170 19.38 12.66 -5.68
N THR A 171 20.17 12.85 -6.74
CA THR A 171 20.53 14.17 -7.29
C THR A 171 19.43 14.80 -8.13
N THR A 172 18.34 14.06 -8.41
CA THR A 172 17.20 14.55 -9.20
C THR A 172 16.03 14.94 -8.30
N LYS A 173 15.15 15.80 -8.81
CA LYS A 173 13.94 16.18 -8.08
C LYS A 173 13.09 14.92 -7.79
N PRO A 174 12.74 14.65 -6.52
CA PRO A 174 11.92 13.50 -6.17
C PRO A 174 10.58 13.52 -6.92
N ARG A 175 10.19 12.36 -7.44
CA ARG A 175 8.89 12.19 -8.10
C ARG A 175 7.78 12.23 -7.05
N ARG A 176 6.59 12.65 -7.46
CA ARG A 176 5.38 12.67 -6.63
C ARG A 176 4.30 11.83 -7.27
N ARG A 177 3.38 11.30 -6.47
CA ARG A 177 2.34 10.36 -6.93
C ARG A 177 2.93 9.25 -7.80
N TYR A 178 4.13 8.79 -7.43
CA TYR A 178 4.91 7.81 -8.17
C TYR A 178 4.77 6.44 -7.52
N PHE A 179 4.60 5.41 -8.33
CA PHE A 179 4.53 4.02 -7.90
C PHE A 179 5.14 3.13 -8.99
N THR A 180 6.03 2.20 -8.63
CA THR A 180 6.69 1.30 -9.59
C THR A 180 6.98 -0.06 -8.97
N GLY A 181 7.11 -1.05 -9.83
CA GLY A 181 7.44 -2.43 -9.48
C GLY A 181 7.14 -3.33 -10.68
N TYR A 182 7.18 -4.63 -10.48
CA TYR A 182 6.78 -5.58 -11.52
C TYR A 182 5.25 -5.58 -11.67
N VAL A 183 4.72 -4.90 -12.68
CA VAL A 183 3.28 -4.75 -12.90
C VAL A 183 2.70 -6.03 -13.49
N ILE A 184 1.69 -6.56 -12.81
CA ILE A 184 0.92 -7.72 -13.20
C ILE A 184 -0.44 -7.24 -13.71
N ASN A 185 -0.83 -7.77 -14.87
CA ASN A 185 -2.19 -7.68 -15.39
C ASN A 185 -2.79 -9.07 -15.29
N GLY A 186 -3.73 -9.24 -14.37
CA GLY A 186 -4.30 -10.55 -14.07
C GLY A 186 -5.69 -10.45 -13.46
N GLY A 187 -6.28 -11.60 -13.18
CA GLY A 187 -7.62 -11.70 -12.61
C GLY A 187 -7.67 -12.64 -11.41
N PRO A 188 -8.78 -12.59 -10.67
CA PRO A 188 -9.01 -13.44 -9.51
C PRO A 188 -9.00 -14.93 -9.85
N ILE A 189 -8.22 -15.71 -9.09
CA ILE A 189 -8.25 -17.17 -9.12
C ILE A 189 -9.50 -17.63 -8.37
N ARG A 190 -10.29 -18.50 -9.01
CA ARG A 190 -11.58 -18.98 -8.46
C ARG A 190 -11.53 -20.42 -7.93
N ASP A 191 -10.37 -21.10 -8.00
CA ASP A 191 -10.17 -22.39 -7.33
C ASP A 191 -10.00 -22.16 -5.83
N VAL A 192 -10.93 -22.67 -5.02
CA VAL A 192 -10.95 -22.56 -3.55
C VAL A 192 -9.73 -23.18 -2.86
N ARG A 193 -8.99 -24.05 -3.55
CA ARG A 193 -7.76 -24.68 -3.03
C ARG A 193 -6.53 -23.82 -3.25
N SER A 194 -6.62 -22.80 -4.09
CA SER A 194 -5.51 -21.88 -4.32
C SER A 194 -5.31 -20.98 -3.11
N LYS A 195 -4.06 -20.80 -2.68
CA LYS A 195 -3.70 -19.77 -1.70
C LYS A 195 -4.06 -18.34 -2.14
N TRP A 196 -4.32 -18.15 -3.43
CA TRP A 196 -4.71 -16.90 -4.07
C TRP A 196 -6.20 -16.85 -4.43
N TYR A 197 -7.01 -17.76 -3.87
CA TYR A 197 -8.45 -17.81 -4.12
C TYR A 197 -9.15 -16.50 -3.77
N MET A 198 -9.92 -15.96 -4.72
CA MET A 198 -10.75 -14.78 -4.52
C MET A 198 -12.22 -15.12 -4.78
N PRO A 199 -13.11 -15.08 -3.76
CA PRO A 199 -14.53 -15.32 -3.93
C PRO A 199 -15.20 -14.30 -4.88
N ARG A 200 -16.22 -14.74 -5.63
CA ARG A 200 -16.99 -13.84 -6.51
C ARG A 200 -17.76 -12.78 -5.72
N ASP A 201 -18.30 -13.14 -4.55
CA ASP A 201 -19.04 -12.20 -3.70
C ASP A 201 -18.14 -11.14 -3.07
N LEU A 202 -16.83 -11.43 -2.97
CA LEU A 202 -15.83 -10.48 -2.49
C LEU A 202 -15.33 -9.58 -3.63
N TYR A 203 -15.04 -10.17 -4.79
CA TYR A 203 -14.60 -9.46 -5.99
C TYR A 203 -15.32 -10.02 -7.23
N PRO A 204 -16.37 -9.35 -7.73
CA PRO A 204 -17.21 -9.89 -8.81
C PRO A 204 -16.56 -9.78 -10.20
N ASP A 205 -15.70 -8.77 -10.40
CA ASP A 205 -15.07 -8.50 -11.69
C ASP A 205 -14.13 -9.64 -12.13
N SER A 206 -13.93 -9.78 -13.44
CA SER A 206 -13.06 -10.80 -14.04
C SER A 206 -11.59 -10.42 -14.04
N ASN A 207 -11.25 -9.15 -13.88
CA ASN A 207 -9.88 -8.64 -13.92
C ASN A 207 -9.62 -7.73 -12.72
N TYR A 208 -8.43 -7.82 -12.16
CA TYR A 208 -7.93 -6.84 -11.20
C TYR A 208 -7.48 -5.56 -11.94
N PRO A 209 -7.44 -4.40 -11.28
CA PRO A 209 -6.62 -3.29 -11.79
C PRO A 209 -5.15 -3.72 -11.91
N PRO A 210 -4.35 -3.06 -12.75
CA PRO A 210 -2.90 -3.27 -12.74
C PRO A 210 -2.34 -3.07 -11.32
N PHE A 211 -1.56 -4.04 -10.85
CA PHE A 211 -0.94 -4.03 -9.52
C PHE A 211 0.51 -4.46 -9.62
N CYS A 212 1.36 -4.06 -8.67
CA CYS A 212 2.74 -4.55 -8.63
C CYS A 212 2.83 -5.83 -7.81
N SER A 213 3.65 -6.78 -8.24
CA SER A 213 3.98 -8.00 -7.50
C SER A 213 4.32 -7.73 -6.03
N GLY A 214 3.80 -8.57 -5.13
CA GLY A 214 4.09 -8.50 -3.69
C GLY A 214 5.57 -8.64 -3.33
N THR A 215 6.41 -9.19 -4.23
CA THR A 215 7.87 -9.32 -4.09
C THR A 215 8.58 -7.99 -3.86
N GLY A 216 7.98 -6.87 -4.28
CA GLY A 216 8.51 -5.55 -3.95
C GLY A 216 8.02 -4.45 -4.89
N TYR A 217 7.74 -3.30 -4.30
CA TYR A 217 7.36 -2.10 -5.04
C TYR A 217 7.85 -0.84 -4.33
N ILE A 218 8.06 0.21 -5.12
CA ILE A 218 8.63 1.49 -4.67
C ILE A 218 7.68 2.62 -5.04
N PHE A 219 7.50 3.56 -4.13
CA PHE A 219 6.58 4.67 -4.31
C PHE A 219 7.10 5.93 -3.63
N SER A 220 6.63 7.08 -4.08
CA SER A 220 6.92 8.34 -3.40
C SER A 220 6.18 8.40 -2.07
N ALA A 221 6.79 8.97 -1.03
CA ALA A 221 6.25 8.90 0.34
C ALA A 221 4.84 9.53 0.47
N ASP A 222 4.49 10.50 -0.36
CA ASP A 222 3.14 11.09 -0.41
C ASP A 222 2.06 10.07 -0.79
N VAL A 223 2.42 8.98 -1.48
CA VAL A 223 1.50 7.91 -1.85
C VAL A 223 1.15 7.02 -0.65
N ALA A 224 2.00 6.93 0.39
CA ALA A 224 1.72 6.15 1.59
C ALA A 224 0.42 6.61 2.27
N GLU A 225 0.32 7.92 2.51
CA GLU A 225 -0.86 8.54 3.13
C GLU A 225 -2.10 8.41 2.24
N LEU A 226 -1.93 8.61 0.92
CA LEU A 226 -3.03 8.47 -0.03
C LEU A 226 -3.59 7.05 -0.06
N ILE A 227 -2.73 6.03 -0.08
CA ILE A 227 -3.13 4.63 -0.04
C ILE A 227 -3.83 4.34 1.29
N TYR A 228 -3.23 4.71 2.43
CA TYR A 228 -3.81 4.47 3.74
C TYR A 228 -5.20 5.11 3.90
N LYS A 229 -5.36 6.38 3.52
CA LYS A 229 -6.68 7.04 3.58
C LYS A 229 -7.70 6.39 2.63
N THR A 230 -7.27 5.95 1.46
CA THR A 230 -8.15 5.27 0.49
C THR A 230 -8.57 3.88 0.97
N SER A 231 -7.69 3.17 1.68
CA SER A 231 -7.95 1.82 2.18
C SER A 231 -9.06 1.78 3.23
N LEU A 232 -9.17 2.83 4.05
CA LEU A 232 -10.27 2.99 5.02
C LEU A 232 -11.66 2.96 4.37
N HIS A 233 -11.76 3.28 3.06
CA HIS A 233 -13.00 3.30 2.28
C HIS A 233 -13.01 2.31 1.11
N THR A 234 -12.16 1.27 1.16
CA THR A 234 -12.05 0.25 0.11
C THR A 234 -12.23 -1.12 0.70
N ARG A 235 -13.27 -1.87 0.32
CA ARG A 235 -13.53 -3.22 0.85
C ARG A 235 -12.25 -4.06 0.93
N LEU A 236 -11.90 -4.50 2.14
CA LEU A 236 -10.64 -5.20 2.40
C LEU A 236 -10.55 -6.49 1.59
N LEU A 237 -9.40 -6.71 0.94
CA LEU A 237 -9.02 -7.99 0.34
C LEU A 237 -7.84 -8.55 1.12
N HIS A 238 -7.65 -9.87 1.12
CA HIS A 238 -6.51 -10.50 1.79
C HIS A 238 -5.23 -10.49 0.92
N LEU A 239 -5.39 -10.45 -0.41
CA LEU A 239 -4.30 -10.29 -1.37
C LEU A 239 -3.84 -8.82 -1.36
N GLU A 240 -2.75 -8.59 -0.65
CA GLU A 240 -2.21 -7.27 -0.34
C GLU A 240 -1.83 -6.45 -1.58
N ASP A 241 -1.10 -7.07 -2.49
CA ASP A 241 -0.66 -6.45 -3.74
C ASP A 241 -1.84 -6.01 -4.63
N VAL A 242 -2.84 -6.88 -4.79
CA VAL A 242 -4.11 -6.58 -5.47
C VAL A 242 -4.84 -5.44 -4.75
N TYR A 243 -4.88 -5.45 -3.42
CA TYR A 243 -5.54 -4.43 -2.62
C TYR A 243 -4.89 -3.05 -2.77
N VAL A 244 -3.56 -2.98 -2.79
CA VAL A 244 -2.81 -1.76 -3.11
C VAL A 244 -3.14 -1.30 -4.52
N GLY A 245 -3.19 -2.21 -5.51
CA GLY A 245 -3.63 -1.91 -6.88
C GLY A 245 -5.02 -1.28 -6.95
N LEU A 246 -5.97 -1.75 -6.14
CA LEU A 246 -7.31 -1.16 -6.04
C LEU A 246 -7.28 0.27 -5.48
N CYS A 247 -6.45 0.51 -4.47
CA CYS A 247 -6.26 1.85 -3.92
C CYS A 247 -5.65 2.80 -4.96
N LEU A 248 -4.62 2.34 -5.69
CA LEU A 248 -4.00 3.09 -6.79
C LEU A 248 -4.99 3.44 -7.89
N ARG A 249 -5.84 2.49 -8.32
CA ARG A 249 -6.92 2.73 -9.29
C ARG A 249 -7.86 3.84 -8.81
N LYS A 250 -8.33 3.78 -7.56
CA LYS A 250 -9.22 4.81 -6.99
C LYS A 250 -8.57 6.19 -6.90
N LEU A 251 -7.26 6.21 -6.69
CA LEU A 251 -6.47 7.44 -6.64
C LEU A 251 -6.13 7.99 -8.03
N GLY A 252 -6.33 7.23 -9.12
CA GLY A 252 -5.85 7.60 -10.45
C GLY A 252 -4.32 7.61 -10.55
N ILE A 253 -3.64 6.73 -9.80
CA ILE A 253 -2.19 6.53 -9.89
C ILE A 253 -1.95 5.25 -10.68
N HIS A 254 -1.18 5.33 -11.75
CA HIS A 254 -0.83 4.17 -12.56
C HIS A 254 0.57 3.69 -12.20
N PRO A 255 0.74 2.40 -11.83
CA PRO A 255 2.07 1.87 -11.54
C PRO A 255 2.91 1.79 -12.82
N PHE A 256 4.18 2.18 -12.72
CA PHE A 256 5.15 2.07 -13.79
C PHE A 256 5.81 0.68 -13.76
N GLN A 257 5.80 -0.01 -14.90
CA GLN A 257 6.49 -1.29 -15.07
C GLN A 257 7.99 -1.14 -14.78
N ASN A 258 8.49 -2.01 -13.92
CA ASN A 258 9.91 -2.23 -13.68
C ASN A 258 10.15 -3.73 -13.50
N SER A 259 10.98 -4.32 -14.37
CA SER A 259 11.25 -5.77 -14.40
C SER A 259 12.48 -6.20 -13.60
N GLY A 260 13.09 -5.31 -12.83
CA GLY A 260 14.32 -5.56 -12.06
C GLY A 260 15.42 -4.57 -12.39
#